data_AF-A0A660QDA2-F1
#
_entry.id   AF-A0A660QDA2-F1
#
_cell.length_a   1.000
_cell.length_b   1.000
_cell.length_c   1.000
_cell.angle_alpha   90.00
_cell.angle_beta   90.00
_cell.angle_gamma   90.00
#
_symmetry.space_group_name_H-M   'P 1'
#
loop_
_entity.id
_entity.type
_entity.pdbx_description
1 polymer ?
#
loop_
_entity_poly.entity_id
_entity_poly.type
_entity_poly.pdbx_seq_one_letter_code
_entity_poly.pdbx_strand_id
1 'polypeptide(L)'
;MRVALVSRKIAENLGLDSEAVKRLELAAPLHDLGKLFISADILWKPAKLSSEEWAIMKIHTTRGWRLLKNAKSSVLKLAATIAFTHHERWDGSGYPRRLKAKNIP
;
A
#
# COMPACT_ATOMS: atom_id res chain seq x y z
N MET A 1 -1.31 -0.28 13.19
CA MET A 1 -1.73 1.01 13.82
C MET A 1 -0.74 2.16 13.61
N ARG A 2 0.59 1.99 13.79
CA ARG A 2 1.56 3.11 13.63
C ARG A 2 1.46 3.87 12.29
N VAL A 3 1.42 3.14 11.16
CA VAL A 3 1.34 3.76 9.82
C VAL A 3 0.11 4.67 9.67
N ALA A 4 -1.04 4.29 10.24
CA ALA A 4 -2.24 5.13 10.20
C ALA A 4 -2.07 6.45 10.94
N LEU A 5 -1.53 6.42 12.16
CA LEU A 5 -1.34 7.62 12.97
C LEU A 5 -0.33 8.58 12.33
N VAL A 6 0.75 8.04 11.77
CA VAL A 6 1.75 8.84 11.04
C VAL A 6 1.15 9.44 9.78
N SER A 7 0.43 8.64 8.97
CA SER A 7 -0.21 9.11 7.73
C SER A 7 -1.24 10.19 8.02
N ARG A 8 -2.05 10.01 9.07
CA ARG A 8 -2.98 11.02 9.58
C ARG A 8 -2.26 12.32 9.89
N LYS A 9 -1.19 12.28 10.69
CA LYS A 9 -0.49 13.50 11.12
C LYS A 9 0.16 14.23 9.95
N ILE A 10 0.69 13.50 8.98
CA ILE A 10 1.21 14.07 7.73
C ILE A 10 0.08 14.77 6.96
N ALA A 11 -1.06 14.11 6.77
CA ALA A 11 -2.20 14.69 6.06
C ALA A 11 -2.75 15.96 6.74
N GLU A 12 -2.85 15.96 8.08
CA GLU A 12 -3.23 17.15 8.86
C GLU A 12 -2.25 18.32 8.62
N ASN A 13 -0.94 18.05 8.67
CA ASN A 13 0.08 19.09 8.45
C ASN A 13 0.14 19.59 6.99
N LEU A 14 -0.35 18.80 6.03
CA LEU A 14 -0.51 19.19 4.63
C LEU A 14 -1.80 19.98 4.37
N GLY A 15 -2.64 20.19 5.39
CA GLY A 15 -3.88 20.96 5.26
C GLY A 15 -5.01 20.22 4.55
N LEU A 16 -4.99 18.88 4.52
CA LEU A 16 -6.13 18.11 4.02
C LEU A 16 -7.35 18.28 4.94
N ASP A 17 -8.54 18.21 4.35
CA ASP A 17 -9.79 18.27 5.11
C ASP A 17 -9.95 17.07 6.07
N SER A 18 -10.76 17.26 7.11
CA SER A 18 -10.94 16.27 8.18
C SER A 18 -11.50 14.94 7.67
N GLU A 19 -12.31 14.95 6.61
CA GLU A 19 -12.86 13.73 6.01
C GLU A 19 -11.78 12.95 5.26
N ALA A 20 -10.94 13.63 4.48
CA ALA A 20 -9.80 13.03 3.80
C ALA A 20 -8.79 12.45 4.79
N VAL A 21 -8.45 13.19 5.85
CA VAL A 21 -7.60 12.73 6.95
C VAL A 21 -8.18 11.46 7.58
N LYS A 22 -9.49 11.45 7.86
CA LYS A 22 -10.15 10.28 8.45
C LYS A 22 -10.15 9.07 7.52
N ARG A 23 -10.43 9.28 6.23
CA ARG A 23 -10.37 8.21 5.22
C ARG A 23 -8.96 7.62 5.13
N LEU A 24 -7.92 8.45 5.15
CA LEU A 24 -6.53 8.00 5.10
C LEU A 24 -6.14 7.21 6.36
N GLU A 25 -6.52 7.67 7.55
CA GLU A 25 -6.31 6.97 8.81
C GLU A 25 -6.90 5.56 8.79
N LEU A 26 -8.10 5.41 8.24
CA LEU A 26 -8.81 4.13 8.14
C LEU A 26 -8.24 3.22 7.03
N ALA A 27 -7.79 3.80 5.91
CA ALA A 27 -7.32 3.04 4.76
C ALA A 27 -5.86 2.58 4.89
N ALA A 28 -4.98 3.40 5.47
CA ALA A 28 -3.54 3.15 5.53
C ALA A 28 -3.13 1.81 6.20
N PRO A 29 -3.81 1.29 7.25
CA PRO A 29 -3.49 -0.03 7.81
C PRO A 29 -3.59 -1.18 6.81
N LEU A 30 -4.38 -1.03 5.74
CA LEU A 30 -4.68 -2.08 4.78
C LEU A 30 -3.65 -2.17 3.63
N HIS A 31 -2.61 -1.32 3.61
CA HIS A 31 -1.60 -1.30 2.54
C HIS A 31 -0.97 -2.68 2.26
N ASP A 32 -0.77 -3.47 3.32
CA ASP A 32 -0.12 -4.78 3.29
C ASP A 32 -1.10 -5.97 3.23
N LEU A 33 -2.41 -5.73 3.07
CA LEU A 33 -3.44 -6.79 3.12
C LEU A 33 -3.18 -7.91 2.09
N GLY A 34 -2.53 -7.59 0.97
CA GLY A 34 -2.18 -8.59 -0.04
C GLY A 34 -1.12 -9.62 0.39
N LYS A 35 -0.45 -9.42 1.53
CA LYS A 35 0.51 -10.41 2.08
C LYS A 35 -0.16 -11.73 2.47
N LEU A 36 -1.49 -11.74 2.64
CA LEU A 36 -2.30 -12.95 2.79
C LEU A 36 -2.11 -13.96 1.65
N PHE A 37 -1.66 -13.51 0.48
CA PHE A 37 -1.43 -14.35 -0.70
C PHE A 37 0.04 -14.74 -0.90
N ILE A 38 0.92 -14.41 0.05
CA ILE A 38 2.34 -14.79 0.01
C ILE A 38 2.53 -16.00 0.93
N SER A 39 3.25 -17.02 0.44
CA SER A 39 3.50 -18.23 1.24
C SER A 39 4.27 -17.88 2.52
N ALA A 40 3.99 -18.62 3.60
CA ALA A 40 4.65 -18.43 4.88
C ALA A 40 6.17 -18.53 4.78
N ASP A 41 6.68 -19.46 3.97
CA ASP A 41 8.13 -19.67 3.78
C ASP A 41 8.84 -18.46 3.17
N ILE A 42 8.15 -17.66 2.34
CA ILE A 42 8.68 -16.40 1.79
C ILE A 42 8.42 -15.25 2.76
N LEU A 43 7.22 -15.17 3.34
CA LEU A 43 6.81 -14.07 4.20
C LEU A 43 7.62 -14.01 5.50
N TRP A 44 7.95 -15.17 6.06
CA TRP A 44 8.62 -15.33 7.35
C TRP A 44 10.04 -15.86 7.25
N LYS A 45 10.64 -15.85 6.05
CA LYS A 45 12.00 -16.34 5.84
C LYS A 45 12.98 -15.60 6.77
N PRO A 46 13.74 -16.31 7.63
CA PRO A 46 14.74 -15.69 8.51
C PRO A 46 16.06 -15.39 7.78
N ALA A 47 16.00 -15.11 6.49
CA ALA A 47 17.13 -14.84 5.62
C ALA A 47 16.71 -13.89 4.50
N LYS A 48 17.69 -13.31 3.78
CA LYS A 48 17.40 -12.50 2.59
C LYS A 48 16.66 -13.35 1.56
N LEU A 49 15.64 -12.74 0.95
CA LEU A 49 14.92 -13.33 -0.16
C LEU A 49 15.82 -13.38 -1.41
N SER A 50 15.74 -14.47 -2.16
CA SER A 50 16.32 -14.53 -3.51
C SER A 50 15.63 -13.54 -4.44
N SER A 51 16.18 -13.33 -5.64
CA SER A 51 15.54 -12.51 -6.67
C SER A 51 14.12 -12.99 -7.02
N GLU A 52 13.92 -14.31 -7.06
CA GLU A 52 12.66 -14.96 -7.40
C GLU A 52 11.66 -14.83 -6.26
N GLU A 53 12.10 -15.08 -5.03
CA GLU A 53 11.27 -14.90 -3.83
C GLU A 53 10.87 -13.44 -3.64
N TRP A 54 11.78 -12.51 -3.92
CA TRP A 54 11.48 -11.08 -3.92
C TRP A 54 10.47 -10.72 -5.01
N ALA A 55 10.57 -11.31 -6.20
CA ALA A 55 9.58 -11.12 -7.25
C ALA A 55 8.18 -11.58 -6.80
N ILE A 56 8.09 -12.70 -6.08
CA ILE A 56 6.85 -13.19 -5.47
C ILE A 56 6.35 -12.23 -4.39
N MET A 57 7.23 -11.81 -3.46
CA MET A 57 6.88 -10.88 -2.39
C MET A 57 6.22 -9.60 -2.92
N LYS A 58 6.75 -9.01 -4.00
CA LYS A 58 6.21 -7.78 -4.61
C LYS A 58 4.75 -7.92 -5.08
N ILE A 59 4.28 -9.13 -5.36
CA ILE A 59 2.92 -9.39 -5.85
C ILE A 59 1.85 -8.99 -4.82
N HIS A 60 2.19 -8.89 -3.52
CA HIS A 60 1.25 -8.49 -2.48
C HIS A 60 0.55 -7.15 -2.80
N THR A 61 1.26 -6.19 -3.39
CA THR A 61 0.69 -4.89 -3.81
C THR A 61 -0.50 -5.08 -4.76
N THR A 62 -0.30 -5.88 -5.81
CA THR A 62 -1.30 -6.14 -6.85
C THR A 62 -2.42 -7.04 -6.33
N ARG A 63 -2.12 -8.00 -5.45
CA ARG A 63 -3.14 -8.88 -4.85
C ARG A 63 -4.03 -8.12 -3.86
N GLY A 64 -3.45 -7.25 -3.03
CA GLY A 64 -4.19 -6.37 -2.13
C GLY A 64 -5.13 -5.44 -2.89
N TRP A 65 -4.63 -4.81 -3.96
CA TRP A 65 -5.47 -4.03 -4.87
C TRP A 65 -6.62 -4.85 -5.48
N ARG A 66 -6.34 -6.05 -6.01
CA ARG A 66 -7.38 -6.91 -6.60
C ARG A 66 -8.47 -7.28 -5.60
N LEU A 67 -8.13 -7.48 -4.34
CA LEU A 67 -9.08 -7.79 -3.27
C LEU A 67 -10.01 -6.61 -2.99
N LEU A 68 -9.49 -5.38 -3.05
CA LEU A 68 -10.19 -4.18 -2.60
C LEU A 68 -10.85 -3.36 -3.72
N LYS A 69 -10.40 -3.50 -4.98
CA LYS A 69 -10.74 -2.60 -6.09
C LYS A 69 -12.24 -2.48 -6.41
N ASN A 70 -13.03 -3.51 -6.11
CA ASN A 70 -14.46 -3.56 -6.41
C ASN A 70 -15.33 -3.11 -5.22
N ALA A 71 -14.73 -2.67 -4.12
CA ALA A 71 -15.45 -2.20 -2.96
C ALA A 71 -16.24 -0.91 -3.25
N LYS A 72 -17.44 -0.79 -2.68
CA LYS A 72 -18.27 0.42 -2.82
C LYS A 72 -17.84 1.54 -1.86
N SER A 73 -17.32 1.17 -0.69
CA SER A 73 -16.85 2.11 0.34
C SER A 73 -15.68 2.97 -0.15
N SER A 74 -15.75 4.28 0.09
CA SER A 74 -14.68 5.24 -0.24
C SER A 74 -13.36 4.91 0.48
N VAL A 75 -13.44 4.45 1.72
CA VAL A 75 -12.27 4.00 2.50
C VAL A 75 -11.60 2.80 1.83
N LEU A 76 -12.39 1.82 1.39
CA LEU A 76 -11.83 0.62 0.76
C LEU A 76 -11.29 0.89 -0.65
N LYS A 77 -11.89 1.83 -1.39
CA LYS A 77 -11.33 2.31 -2.66
C LYS A 77 -9.98 2.99 -2.45
N LEU A 78 -9.86 3.86 -1.44
CA LEU A 78 -8.59 4.48 -1.08
C LEU A 78 -7.57 3.43 -0.63
N ALA A 79 -7.99 2.45 0.17
CA ALA A 79 -7.14 1.34 0.59
C ALA A 79 -6.65 0.52 -0.61
N ALA A 80 -7.49 0.29 -1.62
CA ALA A 80 -7.08 -0.37 -2.86
C ALA A 80 -5.97 0.40 -3.58
N THR A 81 -6.11 1.73 -3.68
CA THR A 81 -5.07 2.60 -4.26
C THR A 81 -3.78 2.50 -3.47
N ILE A 82 -3.82 2.70 -2.14
CA ILE A 82 -2.64 2.63 -1.26
C ILE A 82 -1.96 1.25 -1.37
N ALA A 83 -2.72 0.16 -1.29
CA ALA A 83 -2.16 -1.18 -1.43
C ALA A 83 -1.41 -1.36 -2.75
N PHE A 84 -1.93 -0.76 -3.84
CA PHE A 84 -1.31 -0.87 -5.15
C PHE A 84 -0.05 -0.01 -5.30
N THR A 85 0.04 1.13 -4.62
CA THR A 85 1.05 2.16 -4.91
C THR A 85 2.02 2.46 -3.78
N HIS A 86 1.88 1.88 -2.58
CA HIS A 86 2.73 2.24 -1.43
C HIS A 86 4.22 1.87 -1.57
N HIS A 87 4.57 1.07 -2.58
CA HIS A 87 5.95 0.75 -2.95
C HIS A 87 6.44 1.49 -4.21
N GLU A 88 5.63 2.40 -4.75
CA GLU A 88 6.09 3.34 -5.76
C GLU A 88 7.10 4.31 -5.14
N ARG A 89 8.05 4.77 -5.95
CA ARG A 89 9.11 5.68 -5.51
C ARG A 89 9.06 6.92 -6.37
N TRP A 90 9.29 8.08 -5.77
CA TRP A 90 9.14 9.38 -6.45
C TRP A 90 9.94 9.49 -7.76
N ASP A 91 11.09 8.82 -7.84
CA ASP A 91 11.97 8.77 -9.00
C ASP A 91 11.50 7.83 -10.13
N GLY A 92 10.50 6.98 -9.88
CA GLY A 92 9.99 5.96 -10.80
C GLY A 92 10.66 4.59 -10.67
N SER A 93 11.58 4.40 -9.72
CA SER A 93 12.27 3.11 -9.50
C SER A 93 11.46 2.09 -8.68
N GLY A 94 10.25 2.47 -8.24
CA GLY A 94 9.35 1.65 -7.45
C GLY A 94 8.63 0.55 -8.23
N TYR A 95 7.64 -0.07 -7.60
CA TYR A 95 6.81 -1.12 -8.17
C TYR A 95 5.38 -1.02 -7.62
N PRO A 96 4.38 -1.63 -8.28
CA PRO A 96 4.45 -2.48 -9.48
C PRO A 96 4.36 -1.73 -10.81
N ARG A 97 3.97 -0.45 -10.81
CA ARG A 97 3.67 0.32 -12.02
C ARG A 97 4.77 1.28 -12.43
N ARG A 98 5.76 1.52 -11.57
CA ARG A 98 6.87 2.47 -11.81
C ARG A 98 6.35 3.89 -12.05
N LEU A 99 5.39 4.29 -11.22
CA LEU A 99 4.83 5.64 -11.26
C LEU A 99 5.89 6.63 -10.78
N LYS A 100 5.92 7.81 -11.41
CA LYS A 100 6.92 8.85 -11.13
C LYS A 100 6.23 10.13 -10.68
N ALA A 101 6.79 10.74 -9.63
CA ALA A 101 6.33 12.03 -9.08
C ALA A 101 4.81 12.08 -8.92
N LYS A 102 4.16 13.07 -9.54
CA LYS A 102 2.72 13.34 -9.44
C LYS A 102 1.81 12.26 -10.04
N ASN A 103 2.37 11.25 -10.71
CA ASN A 103 1.60 10.08 -11.14
C ASN A 103 1.34 9.10 -9.98
N ILE A 104 2.02 9.26 -8.85
CA ILE A 104 1.74 8.54 -7.61
C ILE A 104 0.54 9.24 -6.91
N PRO A 105 -0.58 8.54 -6.67
CA PRO A 105 -1.77 9.10 -6.04
C PRO A 105 -1.58 9.54 -4.59
#